data_AF-A0A961WHR4-F1
#
_entry.id   AF-A0A961WHR4-F1
#
_cell.length_a   1.000
_cell.length_b   1.000
_cell.length_c   1.000
_cell.angle_alpha   90.00
_cell.angle_beta   90.00
_cell.angle_gamma   90.00
#
_symmetry.space_group_name_H-M   'P 1'
#
loop_
_entity.id
_entity.type
_entity.pdbx_description
1 polymer ?
#
loop_
_entity_poly.entity_id
_entity_poly.type
_entity_poly.pdbx_seq_one_letter_code
_entity_poly.pdbx_strand_id
1 'polypeptide(L)'
;MIERKERKPYWRHTKVQMLASLLPFLLVIIVLPLYSEPLNSERFLGFPIGYFLTAHGIFVIAVATVASFVNRQDAIDHWHGAHEDT
;
A
#
# COMPACT_ATOMS: atom_id res chain seq x y z
N MET A 1 8.10 -18.72 18.17
CA MET A 1 7.64 -17.73 19.17
C MET A 1 8.69 -16.62 19.30
N ILE A 2 8.29 -15.35 19.12
CA ILE A 2 9.20 -14.19 19.19
C ILE A 2 9.87 -14.08 20.56
N GLU A 3 11.20 -13.99 20.58
CA GLU A 3 12.00 -13.74 21.78
C GLU A 3 11.62 -12.41 22.44
N ARG A 4 11.61 -12.33 23.78
CA ARG A 4 11.14 -11.13 24.51
C ARG A 4 11.87 -9.84 24.10
N LYS A 5 13.18 -9.91 23.81
CA LYS A 5 13.99 -8.76 23.37
C LYS A 5 13.60 -8.25 21.97
N GLU A 6 13.13 -9.14 21.10
CA GLU A 6 12.77 -8.84 19.71
C GLU A 6 11.36 -8.25 19.57
N ARG A 7 10.50 -8.40 20.59
CA ARG A 7 9.11 -7.90 20.54
C ARG A 7 9.02 -6.39 20.29
N LYS A 8 9.84 -5.58 20.97
CA LYS A 8 9.79 -4.12 20.81
C LYS A 8 10.26 -3.68 19.41
N PRO A 9 11.44 -4.13 18.91
CA PRO A 9 11.86 -3.91 17.53
C PRO A 9 10.82 -4.37 16.49
N TYR A 10 10.29 -5.58 16.64
CA TYR A 10 9.25 -6.14 15.77
C TYR A 10 8.06 -5.20 15.63
N TRP A 11 7.45 -4.79 16.75
CA TRP A 11 6.32 -3.87 16.73
C TRP A 11 6.65 -2.50 16.11
N ARG A 12 7.88 -2.02 16.26
CA ARG A 12 8.31 -0.77 15.61
C ARG A 12 8.38 -0.95 14.10
N HIS A 13 8.98 -2.03 13.60
CA HIS A 13 9.10 -2.29 12.17
C HIS A 13 7.74 -2.53 11.52
N THR A 14 6.87 -3.35 12.12
CA THR A 14 5.51 -3.58 11.63
C THR A 14 4.69 -2.29 11.57
N LYS A 15 4.78 -1.41 12.59
CA LYS A 15 4.09 -0.11 12.57
C LYS A 15 4.61 0.82 11.49
N VAL A 16 5.93 0.91 11.32
CA VAL A 16 6.54 1.73 10.28
C VAL A 16 6.14 1.22 8.90
N GLN A 17 6.17 -0.10 8.69
CA GLN A 17 5.78 -0.73 7.43
C GLN A 17 4.29 -0.53 7.11
N MET A 18 3.42 -0.61 8.12
CA MET A 18 2.00 -0.27 8.00
C MET A 18 1.82 1.18 7.58
N LEU A 19 2.44 2.14 8.27
CA LEU A 19 2.34 3.57 7.93
C LEU A 19 2.92 3.88 6.55
N ALA A 20 4.06 3.28 6.20
CA ALA A 20 4.70 3.45 4.91
C ALA A 20 3.85 2.92 3.74
N SER A 21 2.97 1.95 3.98
CA SER A 21 2.04 1.44 2.98
C SER A 21 0.72 2.22 2.97
N LEU A 22 0.21 2.57 4.14
CA LEU A 22 -1.09 3.23 4.31
C LEU A 22 -1.07 4.69 3.88
N LEU A 23 -0.06 5.46 4.27
CA LEU A 23 -0.05 6.92 4.04
C LEU A 23 0.01 7.27 2.54
N PRO A 24 0.87 6.65 1.71
CA PRO A 24 0.86 6.90 0.27
C PRO A 24 -0.46 6.45 -0.38
N PHE A 25 -1.03 5.33 0.06
CA PHE A 25 -2.30 4.85 -0.47
C PHE A 25 -3.47 5.80 -0.17
N LEU A 26 -3.59 6.26 1.07
CA LEU A 26 -4.58 7.26 1.46
C LEU A 26 -4.38 8.57 0.69
N LEU A 27 -3.12 9.00 0.51
CA LEU A 27 -2.81 10.18 -0.28
C LEU A 27 -3.33 10.03 -1.71
N VAL A 28 -3.11 8.89 -2.37
CA VAL A 28 -3.62 8.62 -3.71
C VAL A 28 -5.15 8.65 -3.74
N ILE A 29 -5.83 8.01 -2.79
CA ILE A 29 -7.30 7.98 -2.72
C ILE A 29 -7.88 9.39 -2.61
N ILE A 30 -7.20 10.30 -1.91
CA ILE A 30 -7.66 11.69 -1.73
C ILE A 30 -7.28 12.55 -2.93
N VAL A 31 -6.01 12.52 -3.34
CA VAL A 31 -5.46 13.40 -4.37
C VAL A 31 -6.06 13.08 -5.73
N LEU A 32 -6.13 11.81 -6.11
CA LEU A 32 -6.47 11.44 -7.48
C LEU A 32 -7.88 11.90 -7.91
N PRO A 33 -8.95 11.77 -7.08
CA PRO A 33 -10.25 12.34 -7.39
C PRO A 33 -10.27 13.87 -7.44
N LEU A 34 -9.49 14.55 -6.59
CA LEU A 34 -9.43 16.03 -6.57
C LEU A 34 -8.85 16.60 -7.88
N TYR A 35 -7.97 15.86 -8.54
CA TYR A 35 -7.40 16.23 -9.84
C TYR A 35 -8.13 15.60 -11.02
N SER A 36 -9.25 14.89 -10.79
CA SER A 36 -9.95 14.18 -11.87
C SER A 36 -10.52 15.12 -12.95
N GLU A 37 -11.07 16.27 -12.56
CA GLU A 37 -11.64 17.26 -13.48
C GLU A 37 -10.61 17.83 -14.47
N PRO A 38 -9.46 18.40 -14.05
CA PRO A 38 -8.45 18.87 -15.00
C PRO A 38 -7.88 17.72 -15.84
N LEU A 39 -7.77 16.51 -15.29
CA LEU A 39 -7.31 15.33 -16.03
C LEU A 39 -8.33 14.81 -17.06
N ASN A 40 -9.61 15.14 -16.91
CA ASN A 40 -10.66 14.71 -17.84
C ASN A 40 -10.68 15.50 -19.16
N SER A 41 -9.84 16.55 -19.28
CA SER A 41 -9.62 17.26 -20.54
C SER A 41 -9.00 16.35 -21.62
N GLU A 42 -8.18 15.40 -21.19
CA GLU A 42 -7.54 14.41 -22.03
C GLU A 42 -8.28 13.07 -21.99
N ARG A 43 -8.14 12.28 -23.06
CA ARG A 43 -8.78 10.97 -23.19
C ARG A 43 -7.75 9.86 -23.40
N PHE A 44 -8.00 8.72 -22.76
CA PHE A 44 -7.27 7.48 -22.96
C PHE A 44 -8.26 6.36 -23.28
N LEU A 45 -8.02 5.65 -24.41
CA LEU A 45 -8.90 4.58 -24.90
C LEU A 45 -10.38 5.01 -25.04
N GLY A 46 -10.63 6.28 -25.36
CA GLY A 46 -11.98 6.86 -25.50
C GLY A 46 -12.60 7.38 -24.20
N PHE A 47 -12.01 7.09 -23.03
CA PHE A 47 -12.50 7.54 -21.72
C PHE A 47 -11.70 8.74 -21.20
N PRO A 48 -12.31 9.65 -20.43
CA PRO A 48 -11.58 10.71 -19.73
C PRO A 48 -10.52 10.12 -18.79
N ILE A 49 -9.31 10.68 -18.80
CA ILE A 49 -8.18 10.11 -18.03
C ILE A 49 -8.43 10.14 -16.52
N GLY A 50 -8.98 11.24 -16.00
CA GLY A 50 -9.30 11.36 -14.58
C GLY A 50 -10.29 10.30 -14.10
N TYR A 51 -11.33 10.02 -14.90
CA TYR A 51 -12.27 8.92 -14.67
C TYR A 51 -11.55 7.57 -14.70
N PHE A 52 -10.77 7.30 -15.74
CA PHE A 52 -10.09 6.01 -15.91
C PHE A 52 -9.15 5.70 -14.73
N LEU A 53 -8.33 6.67 -14.34
CA LEU A 53 -7.39 6.53 -13.22
C LEU A 53 -8.13 6.37 -11.88
N THR A 54 -9.23 7.11 -11.65
CA THR A 54 -9.97 7.03 -10.39
C THR A 54 -10.69 5.69 -10.26
N ALA A 55 -11.33 5.22 -11.33
CA ALA A 55 -12.07 3.96 -11.32
C ALA A 55 -11.14 2.74 -11.28
N HIS A 56 -10.10 2.71 -12.13
CA HIS A 56 -9.26 1.52 -12.31
C HIS A 56 -7.89 1.66 -11.64
N GLY A 57 -7.29 2.85 -11.72
CA GLY A 57 -5.96 3.10 -11.16
C GLY A 57 -5.91 2.91 -9.65
N ILE A 58 -6.91 3.37 -8.91
CA ILE A 58 -7.00 3.15 -7.45
C ILE A 58 -7.01 1.65 -7.12
N PHE A 59 -7.76 0.85 -7.88
CA PHE A 59 -7.81 -0.61 -7.67
C PHE A 59 -6.44 -1.26 -7.90
N VAL A 60 -5.76 -0.91 -9.00
CA VAL A 60 -4.42 -1.44 -9.29
C VAL A 60 -3.42 -1.03 -8.20
N ILE A 61 -3.46 0.23 -7.75
CA ILE A 61 -2.60 0.73 -6.68
C ILE A 61 -2.89 0.01 -5.35
N ALA A 62 -4.16 -0.30 -5.06
CA ALA A 62 -4.54 -1.06 -3.88
C ALA A 62 -3.92 -2.47 -3.89
N VAL A 63 -4.06 -3.20 -5.00
CA VAL A 63 -3.47 -4.55 -5.15
C VAL A 63 -1.94 -4.49 -5.01
N ALA A 64 -1.29 -3.53 -5.68
CA ALA A 64 0.15 -3.35 -5.59
C ALA A 64 0.62 -3.02 -4.15
N THR A 65 -0.15 -2.21 -3.43
CA THR A 65 0.11 -1.83 -2.03
C THR A 65 -0.02 -3.05 -1.12
N VAL A 66 -1.08 -3.83 -1.26
CA VAL A 66 -1.31 -5.04 -0.44
C VAL A 66 -0.24 -6.09 -0.72
N ALA A 67 0.06 -6.39 -1.99
CA ALA A 67 1.12 -7.33 -2.33
C ALA A 67 2.48 -6.89 -1.77
N SER A 68 2.79 -5.59 -1.90
CA SER A 68 3.99 -4.97 -1.34
C SER A 68 4.04 -5.03 0.19
N PHE A 69 2.90 -4.86 0.85
CA PHE A 69 2.80 -4.91 2.30
C PHE A 69 3.00 -6.33 2.81
N VAL A 70 2.29 -7.31 2.25
CA VAL A 70 2.39 -8.72 2.65
C VAL A 70 3.81 -9.24 2.48
N ASN A 71 4.44 -9.04 1.32
CA ASN A 71 5.82 -9.50 1.07
C ASN A 71 6.85 -8.88 2.03
N ARG A 72 6.64 -7.62 2.46
CA ARG A 72 7.54 -6.96 3.41
C ARG A 72 7.23 -7.36 4.86
N GLN A 73 5.97 -7.59 5.19
CA GLN A 73 5.57 -8.07 6.50
C GLN A 73 6.13 -9.47 6.73
N ASP A 74 6.06 -10.33 5.72
CA ASP A 74 6.66 -11.66 5.69
C ASP A 74 8.17 -11.63 6.03
N ALA A 75 8.92 -10.74 5.37
CA ALA A 75 10.34 -10.54 5.67
C ALA A 75 10.60 -10.06 7.11
N ILE A 76 9.78 -9.14 7.62
CA ILE A 76 9.86 -8.66 9.03
C ILE A 76 9.58 -9.81 10.00
N ASP A 77 8.59 -10.64 9.69
CA ASP A 77 8.19 -11.78 10.51
C ASP A 77 9.32 -12.83 10.55
N HIS A 78 9.99 -13.08 9.42
CA HIS A 78 11.18 -13.93 9.36
C HIS A 78 12.34 -13.37 10.18
N TRP A 79 12.64 -12.07 10.07
CA TRP A 79 13.76 -11.44 10.79
C TRP A 79 13.61 -11.49 12.32
N HIS A 80 12.38 -11.45 12.84
CA HIS A 80 12.11 -11.45 14.28
C HIS A 80 11.65 -12.81 14.82
N GLY A 81 11.68 -13.88 14.03
CA GLY A 81 11.25 -15.22 14.45
C GLY A 81 9.75 -15.29 14.80
N ALA A 82 8.95 -14.46 14.13
CA ALA A 82 7.49 -14.43 14.20
C ALA A 82 6.84 -15.38 13.18
N HIS A 83 7.63 -15.83 12.19
CA HIS A 83 7.19 -16.72 11.14
C HIS A 83 6.67 -18.06 11.66
N GLU A 84 5.68 -18.62 10.96
CA GLU A 84 5.20 -19.98 11.20
C GLU A 84 6.14 -20.97 10.51
N ASP A 85 6.52 -22.05 11.22
CA ASP A 85 7.27 -23.15 10.62
C ASP A 85 6.34 -23.87 9.63
N THR A 86 6.63 -23.75 8.34
CA THR A 86 5.87 -24.44 7.26
C THR A 86 6.45 -25.82 7.00
#